data_AF-A0AAF5DT75-F1
#
_entry.id   AF-A0AAF5DT75-F1
#
_cell.length_a   1.000
_cell.length_b   1.000
_cell.length_c   1.000
_cell.angle_alpha   90.00
_cell.angle_beta   90.00
_cell.angle_gamma   90.00
#
_symmetry.space_group_name_H-M   'P 1'
#
loop_
_entity.id
_entity.type
_entity.pdbx_description
1 polymer ?
#
loop_
_entity_poly.entity_id
_entity_poly.type
_entity_poly.pdbx_seq_one_letter_code
_entity_poly.pdbx_strand_id
1 'polypeptide(L)'
;MDDFLQIIQMLMEPLKINNTVTWKQSAIESYWRTFVHCVVDPSLTLPFLFERNSHLLARCIACDTVQEPKLSSIIDVNSDGWLPLAHHMKSMKGIVIQTIDETCCVVEWQNGTQTHLPNSCLKRLLDPVTFSSGSTTPEN
;
A
#
# COMPACT_ATOMS: atom_id res chain seq x y z
N MET A 1 20.68 26.31 3.19
CA MET A 1 21.14 24.96 3.59
C MET A 1 20.11 24.33 4.52
N ASP A 2 19.49 25.13 5.40
CA ASP A 2 18.46 24.71 6.35
C ASP A 2 17.23 24.07 5.68
N ASP A 3 16.73 24.63 4.57
CA ASP A 3 15.56 24.08 3.85
C ASP A 3 15.76 22.63 3.40
N PHE A 4 16.97 22.30 2.91
CA PHE A 4 17.26 20.94 2.44
C PHE A 4 17.32 19.94 3.60
N LEU A 5 17.90 20.34 4.74
CA LEU A 5 17.91 19.52 5.95
C LEU A 5 16.49 19.32 6.50
N GLN A 6 15.67 20.38 6.49
CA GLN A 6 14.27 20.31 6.90
C GLN A 6 13.47 19.36 6.01
N ILE A 7 13.67 19.41 4.69
CA ILE A 7 13.05 18.48 3.74
C ILE A 7 13.45 17.04 4.03
N ILE A 8 14.75 16.77 4.26
CA ILE A 8 15.22 15.42 4.59
C ILE A 8 14.58 14.94 5.89
N GLN A 9 14.54 15.77 6.93
CA GLN A 9 13.92 15.43 8.20
C GLN A 9 12.45 15.07 8.02
N MET A 10 11.68 15.87 7.29
CA MET A 10 10.27 15.58 6.99
C MET A 10 10.09 14.25 6.26
N LEU A 11 10.99 13.89 5.35
CA LEU A 11 10.95 12.62 4.62
C LEU A 11 11.37 11.41 5.47
N MET A 12 12.05 11.64 6.60
CA MET A 12 12.47 10.60 7.57
C MET A 12 11.49 10.40 8.72
N GLU A 13 10.56 11.34 8.94
CA GLU A 13 9.52 11.17 9.96
C GLU A 13 8.63 9.94 9.68
N PRO A 14 8.09 9.30 10.73
CA PRO A 14 7.06 8.27 10.58
C PRO A 14 5.90 8.77 9.72
N LEU A 15 5.34 7.88 8.90
CA LEU A 15 4.19 8.18 8.07
C LEU A 15 2.98 8.52 8.94
N LYS A 16 2.34 9.65 8.64
CA LYS A 16 1.12 10.12 9.31
C LYS A 16 -0.06 10.00 8.36
N ILE A 17 -1.26 9.96 8.93
CA ILE A 17 -2.51 10.11 8.17
C ILE A 17 -2.40 11.35 7.28
N ASN A 18 -2.93 11.26 6.06
CA ASN A 18 -2.88 12.27 5.02
C ASN A 18 -1.49 12.52 4.40
N ASN A 19 -0.49 11.69 4.67
CA ASN A 19 0.75 11.75 3.90
C ASN A 19 0.52 11.14 2.51
N THR A 20 1.00 11.84 1.48
CA THR A 20 1.07 11.28 0.13
C THR A 20 2.27 10.36 0.04
N VAL A 21 2.07 9.17 -0.51
CA VAL A 21 3.09 8.14 -0.65
C VAL A 21 3.11 7.57 -2.07
N THR A 22 4.23 6.95 -2.40
CA THR A 22 4.38 6.07 -3.57
C THR A 22 5.12 4.81 -3.15
N TRP A 23 5.14 3.81 -4.01
CA TRP A 23 5.92 2.60 -3.80
C TRP A 23 7.42 2.91 -3.84
N LYS A 24 8.20 2.32 -2.93
CA LYS A 24 9.65 2.22 -3.16
C LYS A 24 9.91 1.31 -4.34
N GLN A 25 10.84 1.70 -5.22
CA GLN A 25 11.19 0.91 -6.39
C GLN A 25 11.62 -0.52 -6.03
N SER A 26 12.31 -0.70 -4.91
CA SER A 26 12.73 -2.00 -4.37
C SER A 26 11.59 -2.85 -3.82
N ALA A 27 10.46 -2.25 -3.44
CA ALA A 27 9.30 -2.98 -2.93
C ALA A 27 8.45 -3.55 -4.09
N ILE A 28 8.43 -2.88 -5.24
CA ILE A 28 7.55 -3.26 -6.36
C ILE A 28 7.78 -4.71 -6.77
N GLU A 29 9.03 -5.15 -6.94
CA GLU A 29 9.34 -6.53 -7.38
C GLU A 29 8.78 -7.61 -6.45
N SER A 30 8.76 -7.34 -5.14
CA SER A 30 8.27 -8.26 -4.12
C SER A 30 6.75 -8.20 -3.91
N TYR A 31 6.12 -7.07 -4.27
CA TYR A 31 4.72 -6.81 -3.95
C TYR A 31 3.78 -6.89 -5.14
N TRP A 32 4.25 -6.69 -6.37
CA TRP A 32 3.32 -6.47 -7.48
C TRP A 32 2.39 -7.66 -7.72
N ARG A 33 2.88 -8.90 -7.58
CA ARG A 33 2.07 -10.12 -7.74
C ARG A 33 0.99 -10.24 -6.68
N THR A 34 1.37 -10.01 -5.43
CA THR A 34 0.48 -10.14 -4.28
C THR A 34 -0.52 -8.98 -4.20
N PHE A 35 -0.11 -7.79 -4.64
CA PHE A 35 -0.96 -6.62 -4.77
C PHE A 35 -2.10 -6.83 -5.77
N VAL A 36 -1.93 -7.68 -6.80
CA VAL A 36 -3.02 -8.02 -7.73
C VAL A 36 -4.25 -8.53 -6.97
N HIS A 37 -4.06 -9.33 -5.92
CA HIS A 37 -5.19 -9.86 -5.14
C HIS A 37 -6.03 -8.76 -4.50
N CYS A 38 -5.42 -7.68 -4.01
CA CYS A 38 -6.13 -6.52 -3.47
C CYS A 38 -6.85 -5.70 -4.57
N VAL A 39 -6.31 -5.71 -5.79
CA VAL A 39 -6.96 -5.05 -6.94
C VAL A 39 -8.18 -5.87 -7.40
N VAL A 40 -8.07 -7.20 -7.41
CA VAL A 40 -9.13 -8.12 -7.84
C VAL A 40 -10.23 -8.27 -6.78
N ASP A 41 -9.87 -8.31 -5.50
CA ASP A 41 -10.79 -8.30 -4.36
C ASP A 41 -10.60 -7.00 -3.56
N PRO A 42 -11.42 -5.97 -3.81
CA PRO A 42 -11.35 -4.70 -3.07
C PRO A 42 -11.60 -4.83 -1.58
N SER A 43 -12.16 -5.96 -1.12
CA SER A 43 -12.34 -6.22 0.31
C SER A 43 -11.04 -6.68 0.97
N LEU A 44 -10.06 -7.17 0.20
CA LEU A 44 -8.78 -7.66 0.66
C LEU A 44 -7.77 -6.52 0.78
N THR A 45 -7.33 -6.23 2.01
CA THR A 45 -6.34 -5.17 2.29
C THR A 45 -4.92 -5.70 2.47
N LEU A 46 -4.77 -7.01 2.72
CA LEU A 46 -3.49 -7.66 2.94
C LEU A 46 -3.06 -8.42 1.67
N PRO A 47 -1.92 -8.08 1.06
CA PRO A 47 -1.55 -8.65 -0.24
C PRO A 47 -1.04 -10.11 -0.14
N PHE A 48 -0.40 -10.50 0.97
CA PHE A 48 0.27 -11.80 1.06
C PHE A 48 -0.67 -12.91 1.50
N LEU A 49 -1.10 -13.72 0.54
CA LEU A 49 -1.87 -14.93 0.79
C LEU A 49 -1.00 -16.07 1.35
N PHE A 50 -1.58 -16.90 2.21
CA PHE A 50 -1.00 -18.13 2.73
C PHE A 50 -2.10 -19.11 3.13
N GLU A 51 -1.80 -20.40 3.10
CA GLU A 51 -2.72 -21.45 3.54
C GLU A 51 -2.42 -21.87 4.99
N ARG A 52 -3.45 -21.98 5.81
CA ARG A 52 -3.37 -22.50 7.18
C ARG A 52 -4.59 -23.36 7.46
N ASN A 53 -4.38 -24.63 7.81
CA ASN A 53 -5.45 -25.59 8.11
C ASN A 53 -6.50 -25.68 6.98
N SER A 54 -6.07 -25.70 5.71
CA SER A 54 -6.96 -25.69 4.53
C SER A 54 -7.80 -24.41 4.33
N HIS A 55 -7.53 -23.35 5.08
CA HIS A 55 -8.10 -22.03 4.86
C HIS A 55 -7.07 -21.12 4.19
N LEU A 56 -7.50 -20.42 3.15
CA LEU A 56 -6.73 -19.34 2.54
C LEU A 56 -6.89 -18.08 3.39
N LEU A 57 -5.77 -17.54 3.85
CA LEU A 57 -5.70 -16.34 4.66
C LEU A 57 -4.74 -15.34 4.01
N ALA A 58 -4.81 -14.09 4.43
CA ALA A 58 -3.88 -13.04 4.06
C ALA A 58 -3.24 -12.45 5.30
N ARG A 59 -1.97 -12.02 5.23
CA ARG A 59 -1.26 -11.43 6.37
C ARG A 59 -0.42 -10.22 5.99
N CYS A 60 -0.13 -9.39 6.98
CA CYS A 60 0.98 -8.46 6.89
C CYS A 60 2.30 -9.20 7.15
N ILE A 61 3.38 -8.78 6.49
CA ILE A 61 4.71 -9.35 6.71
C ILE A 61 5.48 -8.66 7.83
N ALA A 62 4.98 -7.54 8.34
CA ALA A 62 5.63 -6.74 9.38
C ALA A 62 4.86 -6.70 10.71
N CYS A 63 3.60 -7.13 10.73
CA CYS A 63 2.80 -7.24 11.95
C CYS A 63 1.90 -8.48 11.89
N ASP A 64 1.27 -8.83 13.01
CA ASP A 64 0.47 -10.05 13.16
C ASP A 64 -0.98 -9.95 12.63
N THR A 65 -1.29 -8.90 11.85
CA THR A 65 -2.62 -8.75 11.25
C THR A 65 -2.86 -9.85 10.22
N VAL A 66 -3.99 -10.55 10.38
CA VAL A 66 -4.47 -11.57 9.45
C VAL A 66 -5.88 -11.19 8.98
N GLN A 67 -6.17 -11.47 7.72
CA GLN A 67 -7.46 -11.24 7.09
C GLN A 67 -7.90 -12.50 6.33
N GLU A 68 -9.16 -12.90 6.47
CA GLU A 68 -9.76 -13.90 5.60
C GLU A 68 -10.28 -13.21 4.32
N PRO A 69 -9.84 -13.62 3.12
CA PRO A 69 -10.38 -13.09 1.89
C PRO A 69 -11.84 -13.48 1.70
N LYS A 70 -12.64 -12.58 1.13
CA LYS A 70 -14.09 -12.82 0.97
C LYS A 70 -14.44 -13.43 -0.37
N LEU A 71 -13.59 -13.21 -1.38
CA LEU A 71 -13.80 -13.74 -2.73
C LEU A 71 -12.87 -14.93 -3.00
N SER A 72 -13.44 -16.04 -3.42
CA SER A 72 -12.68 -17.22 -3.87
C SER A 72 -11.94 -16.98 -5.19
N SER A 73 -12.35 -15.98 -5.98
CA SER A 73 -11.74 -15.65 -7.28
C SER A 73 -10.28 -15.23 -7.20
N ILE A 74 -9.78 -14.85 -6.01
CA ILE A 74 -8.37 -14.51 -5.81
C ILE A 74 -7.43 -15.69 -6.05
N ILE A 75 -7.94 -16.93 -5.97
CA ILE A 75 -7.16 -18.17 -6.11
C ILE A 75 -6.71 -18.36 -7.56
N ASP A 76 -7.54 -17.95 -8.52
CA ASP A 76 -7.33 -18.20 -9.96
C ASP A 76 -6.74 -16.98 -10.70
N VAL A 77 -6.14 -16.05 -9.95
CA VAL A 77 -5.56 -14.83 -10.54
C VAL A 77 -4.32 -15.20 -11.37
N ASN A 78 -4.43 -15.07 -12.69
CA ASN A 78 -3.30 -15.14 -13.60
C ASN A 78 -2.36 -13.93 -13.41
N SER A 79 -1.42 -14.03 -12.48
CA SER A 79 -0.50 -12.95 -12.12
C SER A 79 0.31 -12.44 -13.31
N ASP A 80 0.69 -13.29 -14.27
CA ASP A 80 1.51 -12.87 -15.42
C ASP A 80 0.75 -11.93 -16.37
N GLY A 81 -0.59 -12.06 -16.43
CA GLY A 81 -1.46 -11.12 -17.14
C GLY A 81 -1.45 -9.71 -16.55
N TRP A 82 -0.97 -9.55 -15.31
CA TRP A 82 -0.88 -8.28 -14.60
C TRP A 82 0.53 -7.69 -14.59
N LEU A 83 1.45 -8.16 -15.43
CA LEU A 83 2.77 -7.53 -15.57
C LEU A 83 2.73 -6.00 -15.77
N PRO A 84 1.78 -5.41 -16.53
CA PRO A 84 1.63 -3.95 -16.61
C PRO A 84 1.38 -3.26 -15.27
N LEU A 85 0.80 -3.94 -14.28
CA LEU A 85 0.58 -3.40 -12.94
C LEU A 85 1.90 -3.07 -12.26
N ALA A 86 2.92 -3.91 -12.40
CA ALA A 86 4.25 -3.63 -11.85
C ALA A 86 4.85 -2.33 -12.42
N HIS A 87 4.59 -2.03 -13.69
CA HIS A 87 4.97 -0.75 -14.29
C HIS A 87 4.12 0.39 -13.73
N HIS A 88 2.80 0.20 -13.63
CA HIS A 88 1.88 1.21 -13.13
C HIS A 88 2.16 1.61 -11.67
N MET A 89 2.55 0.65 -10.83
CA MET A 89 2.96 0.87 -9.43
C MET A 89 4.11 1.89 -9.30
N LYS A 90 4.98 2.04 -10.31
CA LYS A 90 6.09 3.02 -10.29
C LYS A 90 5.60 4.47 -10.30
N SER A 91 4.42 4.72 -10.87
CA SER A 91 3.79 6.04 -10.96
C SER A 91 2.60 6.20 -10.01
N MET A 92 2.20 5.12 -9.34
CA MET A 92 1.02 5.09 -8.48
C MET A 92 1.27 5.92 -7.22
N LYS A 93 0.32 6.82 -6.93
CA LYS A 93 0.29 7.59 -5.70
C LYS A 93 -0.80 7.05 -4.78
N GLY A 94 -0.58 7.19 -3.48
CA GLY A 94 -1.53 6.81 -2.45
C GLY A 94 -1.57 7.83 -1.31
N ILE A 95 -2.61 7.77 -0.50
CA ILE A 95 -2.80 8.59 0.70
C ILE A 95 -2.87 7.63 1.90
N VAL A 96 -2.10 7.92 2.94
CA VAL A 96 -2.21 7.18 4.20
C VAL A 96 -3.53 7.55 4.87
N ILE A 97 -4.43 6.58 5.03
CA ILE A 97 -5.75 6.78 5.66
C ILE A 97 -5.79 6.30 7.12
N GLN A 98 -4.86 5.43 7.51
CA GLN A 98 -4.76 4.90 8.88
C GLN A 98 -3.31 4.48 9.19
N THR A 99 -2.86 4.69 10.42
CA THR A 99 -1.55 4.23 10.94
C THR A 99 -1.73 3.04 11.89
N ILE A 100 -0.80 2.08 11.88
CA ILE A 100 -0.84 0.84 12.69
C ILE A 100 0.53 0.64 13.37
N ASP A 101 0.56 0.73 14.69
CA ASP A 101 1.70 0.40 15.58
C ASP A 101 3.08 0.84 15.06
N GLU A 102 3.18 2.08 14.55
CA GLU A 102 4.38 2.76 13.99
C GLU A 102 5.10 2.06 12.83
N THR A 103 4.77 0.80 12.55
CA THR A 103 5.45 -0.07 11.58
C THR A 103 4.70 -0.16 10.27
N CYS A 104 3.38 0.00 10.31
CA CYS A 104 2.50 -0.22 9.18
C CYS A 104 1.50 0.93 9.03
N CYS A 105 0.87 1.00 7.86
CA CYS A 105 -0.25 1.89 7.60
C CYS A 105 -1.18 1.31 6.53
N VAL A 106 -2.39 1.83 6.47
CA VAL A 106 -3.33 1.59 5.38
C VAL A 106 -3.23 2.76 4.40
N VAL A 107 -3.00 2.43 3.14
CA VAL A 107 -2.91 3.38 2.04
C VAL A 107 -4.11 3.16 1.11
N GLU A 108 -4.83 4.24 0.81
CA GLU A 108 -5.75 4.29 -0.33
C GLU A 108 -4.94 4.68 -1.56
N TRP A 109 -5.04 3.92 -2.64
CA TRP A 109 -4.35 4.19 -3.90
C TRP A 109 -5.24 4.95 -4.88
N GLN A 110 -4.63 5.58 -5.89
CA GLN A 110 -5.33 6.29 -6.98
C GLN A 110 -6.41 5.48 -7.71
N ASN A 111 -6.31 4.15 -7.71
CA ASN A 111 -7.28 3.25 -8.32
C ASN A 111 -8.43 2.85 -7.36
N GLY A 112 -8.46 3.40 -6.14
CA GLY A 112 -9.44 3.09 -5.10
C GLY A 112 -9.11 1.87 -4.24
N THR A 113 -8.08 1.08 -4.57
CA THR A 113 -7.67 -0.06 -3.76
C THR A 113 -7.10 0.44 -2.43
N GLN A 114 -7.45 -0.22 -1.32
CA GLN A 114 -6.84 0.01 -0.02
C GLN A 114 -5.92 -1.14 0.35
N THR A 115 -4.73 -0.83 0.85
CA THR A 115 -3.80 -1.87 1.32
C THR A 115 -3.11 -1.50 2.61
N HIS A 116 -3.03 -2.48 3.51
CA HIS A 116 -2.18 -2.45 4.68
C HIS A 116 -0.77 -2.87 4.28
N LEU A 117 0.19 -1.96 4.45
CA LEU A 117 1.59 -2.16 4.10
C LEU A 117 2.55 -1.75 5.22
N PRO A 118 3.73 -2.37 5.32
CA PRO A 118 4.82 -1.86 6.13
C PRO A 118 5.29 -0.49 5.62
N ASN A 119 5.61 0.41 6.54
CA ASN A 119 6.15 1.74 6.21
C ASN A 119 7.46 1.63 5.38
N SER A 120 8.21 0.55 5.57
CA SER A 120 9.46 0.27 4.84
C SER A 120 9.26 0.12 3.32
N CYS A 121 8.05 -0.18 2.83
CA CYS A 121 7.72 -0.34 1.42
C CYS A 121 7.33 0.97 0.72
N LEU A 122 7.13 2.04 1.49
CA LEU A 122 6.56 3.29 1.02
C LEU A 122 7.59 4.41 1.02
N LYS A 123 7.45 5.33 0.07
CA LYS A 123 8.21 6.58 0.01
C LYS A 123 7.24 7.74 0.15
N ARG A 124 7.48 8.63 1.12
CA ARG A 124 6.75 9.88 1.27
C ARG A 124 7.02 10.81 0.08
N LEU A 125 5.97 11.45 -0.42
CA LEU A 125 6.03 12.55 -1.37
C LEU A 125 5.66 13.84 -0.65
N LEU A 126 6.28 14.96 -1.07
CA LEU A 126 5.98 16.27 -0.53
C LEU A 126 4.74 16.88 -1.20
N ASP A 127 4.54 16.58 -2.49
CA ASP A 127 3.39 17.07 -3.24
C ASP A 127 2.12 16.32 -2.78
N PRO A 128 1.13 17.03 -2.20
CA PRO A 128 -0.14 16.43 -1.84
C PRO A 128 -0.89 15.92 -3.08
N VAL A 129 -1.68 14.87 -2.89
CA VAL A 129 -2.69 14.44 -3.87
C VAL A 129 -4.06 14.39 -3.21
N THR A 130 -5.07 14.72 -4.00
CA THR A 130 -6.46 14.52 -3.63
C THR A 130 -7.06 13.46 -4.54
N PHE A 131 -7.80 12.52 -3.94
CA PHE A 131 -8.58 11.55 -4.70
C PHE A 131 -10.04 11.97 -4.69
N SER A 132 -10.74 11.64 -5.77
CA SER A 132 -12.17 11.95 -5.96
C SER A 132 -13.07 11.31 -4.91
N SER A 133 -12.57 10.35 -4.12
CA SER A 133 -13.26 9.69 -3.01
C SER A 133 -13.48 10.57 -1.77
N GLY A 134 -12.97 11.81 -1.75
CA GLY A 134 -13.15 12.76 -0.64
C GLY A 134 -12.06 12.68 0.43
N SER A 135 -11.02 11.87 0.22
CA SER A 135 -9.81 11.83 1.05
C SER A 135 -8.94 13.04 0.73
N THR A 136 -8.94 14.05 1.62
CA THR A 136 -8.13 15.27 1.46
C THR A 136 -6.89 15.22 2.35
N THR A 137 -5.71 15.46 1.79
CA THR A 137 -4.54 15.83 2.57
C THR A 137 -4.62 17.33 2.96
N PRO A 138 -4.35 17.73 4.22
CA PRO A 138 -4.27 19.15 4.57
C PRO A 138 -3.14 19.82 3.79
N GLU A 139 -3.40 21.00 3.24
CA GLU A 139 -2.35 21.92 2.79
C GLU A 139 -1.54 22.34 4.02
N ASN A 140 -0.26 21.95 4.09
CA ASN A 140 0.69 22.50 5.03
C ASN A 140 2.10 22.49 4.42
#